data_AF-A0A5C8K531-F1
#
_entry.id   AF-A0A5C8K531-F1
#
_cell.length_a   1.000
_cell.length_b   1.000
_cell.length_c   1.000
_cell.angle_alpha   90.00
_cell.angle_beta   90.00
_cell.angle_gamma   90.00
#
_symmetry.space_group_name_H-M   'P 1'
#
loop_
_entity.id
_entity.type
_entity.pdbx_description
1 polymer ?
#
loop_
_entity_poly.entity_id
_entity_poly.type
_entity_poly.pdbx_seq_one_letter_code
_entity_poly.pdbx_strand_id
1 'polypeptide(L)' 'MTTNPLLIIGILIFFVGMFIFLVGKKCFFLRWFFNDRSMFWQLFYGLILVIIGLFFLYFSGALS' A
#
# COMPACT_ATOMS: atom_id res chain seq x y z
N MET A 1 -25.34 -8.65 -1.73
CA MET A 1 -24.06 -7.94 -1.62
C MET A 1 -23.13 -8.51 -2.69
N THR A 2 -23.03 -7.85 -3.83
CA THR A 2 -22.02 -8.21 -4.83
C THR A 2 -20.67 -7.84 -4.25
N THR A 3 -19.90 -8.83 -3.82
CA THR A 3 -18.51 -8.60 -3.40
C THR A 3 -17.77 -8.02 -4.59
N ASN A 4 -17.55 -6.70 -4.60
CA ASN A 4 -16.78 -6.03 -5.64
C ASN A 4 -15.31 -6.43 -5.45
N PRO A 5 -14.77 -7.34 -6.26
CA PRO A 5 -13.40 -7.82 -6.06
C PRO A 5 -12.39 -6.68 -6.17
N LEU A 6 -12.69 -5.66 -6.98
CA LEU A 6 -11.90 -4.42 -7.08
C LEU A 6 -11.79 -3.67 -5.75
N LEU A 7 -12.87 -3.65 -4.96
CA LEU A 7 -12.88 -2.98 -3.67
C LEU A 7 -11.95 -3.71 -2.69
N ILE A 8 -12.05 -5.04 -2.64
CA ILE A 8 -11.20 -5.88 -1.78
C ILE A 8 -9.72 -5.74 -2.16
N ILE A 9 -9.42 -5.79 -3.45
CA ILE A 9 -8.06 -5.63 -3.98
C ILE A 9 -7.53 -4.22 -3.68
N GLY A 10 -8.35 -3.19 -3.89
CA GLY A 10 -7.98 -1.80 -3.60
C GLY A 10 -7.64 -1.58 -2.13
N ILE A 11 -8.47 -2.12 -1.22
CA ILE A 11 -8.22 -2.08 0.23
C ILE A 11 -6.89 -2.77 0.56
N LEU A 12 -6.66 -3.99 0.07
CA LEU A 12 -5.43 -4.75 0.34
C LEU A 12 -4.18 -3.99 -0.11
N ILE A 13 -4.18 -3.47 -1.34
CA ILE A 13 -3.06 -2.73 -1.91
C ILE A 13 -2.82 -1.44 -1.12
N PHE A 14 -3.89 -0.72 -0.76
CA PHE A 14 -3.80 0.51 0.02
C PHE A 14 -3.20 0.26 1.40
N PHE A 15 -3.64 -0.78 2.11
CA PHE A 15 -3.08 -1.14 3.42
C PHE A 15 -1.61 -1.57 3.34
N VAL A 16 -1.23 -2.35 2.34
CA VAL A 16 0.16 -2.75 2.12
C VAL A 16 1.03 -1.52 1.83
N GLY A 17 0.56 -0.60 0.97
CA GLY A 17 1.25 0.66 0.69
C GLY A 17 1.42 1.52 1.94
N MET A 18 0.36 1.69 2.73
CA MET A 18 0.39 2.43 4.00
C MET A 18 1.37 1.81 5.00
N PHE A 19 1.39 0.48 5.10
CA PHE A 19 2.29 -0.21 6.01
C PHE A 19 3.77 -0.02 5.63
N ILE A 20 4.07 -0.06 4.34
CA ILE A 20 5.43 0.21 3.82
C ILE A 20 5.80 1.68 4.04
N PHE A 21 4.86 2.60 3.82
CA PHE A 21 5.08 4.04 3.97
C PHE A 21 5.31 4.46 5.44
N LEU A 22 4.47 3.99 6.36
CA LEU A 22 4.50 4.40 7.78
C LEU A 22 5.52 3.60 8.61
N VAL A 23 5.72 2.32 8.30
CA VAL A 23 6.42 1.37 9.17
C VAL A 23 7.68 0.79 8.53
N GLY A 24 8.03 1.18 7.30
CA GLY A 24 9.10 0.58 6.50
C GLY A 24 10.43 0.33 7.23
N LYS A 25 10.92 1.30 8.02
CA LYS A 25 12.14 1.13 8.85
C LYS A 25 11.90 0.87 10.32
N LYS A 26 10.68 1.08 10.83
CA LYS A 26 10.32 0.81 12.23
C LYS A 26 10.04 -0.67 12.46
N CYS A 27 9.58 -1.40 11.43
CA CYS A 27 9.38 -2.84 11.49
C CYS A 27 10.67 -3.60 11.15
N PHE A 28 11.15 -4.38 12.11
CA PHE A 28 12.34 -5.24 11.98
C PHE A 28 12.22 -6.23 10.80
N PHE A 29 11.02 -6.77 10.55
CA PHE A 29 10.74 -7.69 9.41
C PHE A 29 10.93 -7.03 8.03
N LEU A 30 10.45 -5.80 7.84
CA LEU A 30 10.62 -5.06 6.59
C LEU A 30 12.08 -4.67 6.37
N ARG A 31 12.79 -4.33 7.45
CA ARG A 31 14.21 -4.03 7.40
C ARG A 31 15.05 -5.26 6.99
N TRP A 32 14.66 -6.45 7.44
CA TRP A 32 15.29 -7.72 7.05
C TRP A 32 14.99 -8.08 5.58
N PHE A 33 13.77 -7.83 5.09
CA PHE A 33 13.37 -8.14 3.70
C PHE A 33 13.97 -7.16 2.67
N PHE A 34 14.04 -5.87 2.98
CA PHE A 34 14.57 -4.84 2.08
C PHE A 34 16.09 -4.62 2.22
N ASN A 35 16.71 -5.30 3.19
CA ASN A 35 18.14 -5.52 3.51
C ASN A 35 19.06 -4.30 3.61
N ASP A 36 18.84 -3.20 2.86
CA ASP A 36 19.50 -1.89 3.05
C ASP A 36 18.96 -0.78 2.13
N ARG A 37 17.75 -0.92 1.56
CA ARG A 37 17.18 0.16 0.74
C ARG A 37 16.99 1.44 1.55
N SER A 38 17.40 2.58 0.97
CA SER A 38 17.30 3.89 1.61
C SER A 38 15.85 4.16 2.02
N MET A 39 15.64 4.86 3.15
CA MET A 39 14.30 5.22 3.62
C MET A 39 13.51 5.97 2.55
N PHE A 40 14.21 6.74 1.72
CA PHE A 40 13.61 7.50 0.62
C PHE A 40 12.98 6.58 -0.42
N TRP A 41 13.68 5.51 -0.82
CA TRP A 41 13.13 4.52 -1.75
C TRP A 41 11.92 3.80 -1.15
N GLN A 42 11.98 3.44 0.14
CA GLN A 42 10.88 2.75 0.80
C GLN A 42 9.62 3.62 0.91
N LEU A 43 9.78 4.91 1.23
CA LEU A 43 8.70 5.90 1.19
C LEU A 43 8.15 6.07 -0.24
N PHE A 44 9.01 6.13 -1.25
CA PHE A 44 8.60 6.27 -2.64
C PHE A 44 7.75 5.08 -3.12
N TYR A 45 8.19 3.84 -2.85
CA TYR A 45 7.40 2.65 -3.19
C TYR A 45 6.11 2.52 -2.38
N GLY A 46 6.14 2.88 -1.09
CA GLY A 46 4.93 2.92 -0.25
C GLY A 46 3.90 3.91 -0.78
N LEU A 47 4.35 5.12 -1.16
CA LEU A 47 3.50 6.15 -1.74
C LEU A 47 2.87 5.69 -3.07
N ILE A 48 3.66 5.08 -3.96
CA ILE A 48 3.15 4.54 -5.23
C ILE A 48 2.06 3.50 -4.97
N LEU A 49 2.28 2.57 -4.05
CA LEU A 49 1.29 1.54 -3.71
C LEU A 49 0.01 2.14 -3.10
N VAL A 50 0.14 3.16 -2.24
CA VAL A 50 -1.02 3.90 -1.70
C VAL A 50 -1.84 4.55 -2.81
N ILE A 51 -1.18 5.21 -3.78
CA ILE A 51 -1.84 5.85 -4.92
C ILE A 51 -2.55 4.82 -5.79
N ILE A 52 -1.91 3.68 -6.07
CA ILE A 52 -2.53 2.58 -6.84
C ILE A 52 -3.75 2.03 -6.09
N GLY A 53 -3.65 1.77 -4.78
CA GLY A 53 -4.78 1.31 -3.97
C GLY A 53 -5.95 2.29 -3.97
N LEU A 54 -5.67 3.59 -3.85
CA LEU A 54 -6.66 4.67 -3.96
C LEU A 54 -7.34 4.69 -5.33
N PHE A 55 -6.58 4.48 -6.41
CA PHE A 55 -7.12 4.40 -7.76
C PHE A 55 -8.11 3.23 -7.89
N PHE A 56 -7.75 2.04 -7.43
CA PHE A 56 -8.66 0.89 -7.43
C PHE A 56 -9.91 1.13 -6.57
N LEU A 57 -9.77 1.77 -5.40
CA LEU A 57 -10.90 2.16 -4.54
C LEU A 57 -11.83 3.16 -5.23
N TYR A 58 -11.28 4.15 -5.94
CA TYR A 58 -12.06 5.11 -6.71
C TYR A 58 -12.87 4.44 -7.82
N PHE A 59 -12.23 3.58 -8.63
CA PHE A 59 -12.92 2.82 -9.67
C PHE A 59 -13.92 1.80 -9.14
N SER A 60 -13.75 1.35 -7.89
CA SER A 60 -14.73 0.46 -7.24
C SER A 60 -16.01 1.17 -6.80
N GLY A 61 -16.07 2.50 -6.86
CA GLY A 61 -17.18 3.31 -6.36
C GLY A 61 -17.21 3.45 -4.84
N ALA A 62 -16.12 3.09 -4.15
CA ALA A 62 -16.04 3.22 -2.68
C ALA A 62 -15.74 4.66 -2.22
N LEU A 63 -15.23 5.50 -3.12
CA LEU A 63 -14.84 6.89 -2.87
C LEU A 63 -15.67 7.90 -3.68
N SER A 64 -16.65 7.43 -4.46
CA SER A 64 -17.58 8.25 -5.25
C SER A 64 -18.74 8.78 -4.41
#